data_AF-A0A536DPE5-F1
#
_entry.id   AF-A0A536DPE5-F1
#
_cell.length_a   1.000
_cell.length_b   1.000
_cell.length_c   1.000
_cell.angle_alpha   90.00
_cell.angle_beta   90.00
_cell.angle_gamma   90.00
#
_symmetry.space_group_name_H-M   'P 1'
#
loop_
_entity.id
_entity.type
_entity.pdbx_description
1 polymer ?
#
loop_
_entity_poly.entity_id
_entity_poly.type
_entity_poly.pdbx_seq_one_letter_code
_entity_poly.pdbx_strand_id
1 'polypeptide(L)'
;MARTPLLSRFQQLFRDFDEAERTGRSVADIRSSRLSRRDFLKAGAATAGALAMSGPLGRLAAAAPPPRIAIVGGGIAGLNAALTLQDAGLASTVFEASNRVGGRMHSDTTSWLNDQTSEHCGELIDSGHKTILGLASRFKLQTVDLLGAEPNHSNDANFFFGQYYTEAQAQADFNPVWNNVKKDVNAASYPTLYNQFTDAGYALDHMSIYDWIESRVPGGHTTPMGQLLDVAYNIEYGNVTSQQSSLNIVYLLGFSPVPGNFAVFGASNERYHIAGGNEQLPLAIAASLRADTVQLNTTMTGIVRNGDGTYNLTRTNAFGSLTTPYDRVILALPFSVLRTILTTNAAYRAAGFDSRKQTAIQQLGYGANAKLQLQFNSRYWNGSGPWGIGNGNSYSDTGYQNTWDVTRAQSGNTGILVDYTGGGVPLASFKGDTTDPKVVSRFAATFLKQIEPVFPGISAQWNGRATLDVPLANPYLLGSYSYWKVGQYTSFSGYEGARQPDPLTGNCHFAGEHCSTNFQGYMEGGAEQGARAANEILKDYKAGVFP
;
A
#
# COMPACT_ATOMS: atom_id res chain seq x y z
N MET A 1 8.17 12.43 24.93
CA MET A 1 9.00 13.66 24.86
C MET A 1 8.33 14.78 25.65
N ALA A 2 8.98 15.25 26.72
CA ALA A 2 8.45 16.31 27.58
C ALA A 2 8.30 17.62 26.79
N ARG A 3 7.07 18.09 26.62
CA ARG A 3 6.76 19.39 26.00
C ARG A 3 7.13 20.49 26.99
N THR A 4 8.30 21.10 26.82
CA THR A 4 8.71 22.20 27.70
C THR A 4 7.93 23.48 27.33
N PRO A 5 7.53 24.29 28.32
CA PRO A 5 6.86 25.57 28.07
C PRO A 5 7.66 26.51 27.16
N LEU A 6 8.99 26.42 27.19
CA LEU A 6 9.89 27.24 26.38
C LEU A 6 9.76 26.95 24.88
N LEU A 7 9.73 25.68 24.49
CA LEU A 7 9.57 25.26 23.10
C LEU A 7 8.21 25.69 22.55
N SER A 8 7.17 25.60 23.38
CA SER A 8 5.81 26.03 22.99
C SER A 8 5.73 27.54 22.76
N ARG A 9 6.47 28.35 23.55
CA ARG A 9 6.55 29.80 23.36
C ARG A 9 7.34 30.17 22.12
N PHE A 10 8.39 29.41 21.80
CA PHE A 10 9.20 29.63 20.59
C PHE A 10 8.41 29.34 19.32
N GLN A 11 7.69 28.22 19.28
CA GLN A 11 6.77 27.87 18.18
C GLN A 11 5.63 28.87 18.04
N GLN A 12 5.15 29.43 19.16
CA GLN A 12 4.13 30.46 19.14
C GLN A 12 4.66 31.76 18.54
N LEU A 13 5.88 32.18 18.91
CA LEU A 13 6.52 33.36 18.35
C LEU A 13 6.70 33.22 16.82
N PHE A 14 7.18 32.07 16.37
CA PHE A 14 7.40 31.79 14.96
C PHE A 14 6.11 31.91 14.15
N ARG A 15 5.00 31.33 14.64
CA ARG A 15 3.68 31.46 14.01
C ARG A 15 3.15 32.88 13.97
N ASP A 16 3.42 33.68 15.01
CA ASP A 16 2.98 35.07 15.05
C ASP A 16 3.75 35.93 14.03
N PHE A 17 5.03 35.63 13.79
CA PHE A 17 5.84 36.29 12.77
C PHE A 17 5.44 35.88 11.34
N ASP A 18 5.27 34.58 11.11
CA ASP A 18 4.83 34.04 9.82
C ASP A 18 3.44 34.58 9.41
N GLU A 19 2.51 34.68 10.37
CA GLU A 19 1.21 35.28 10.13
C GLU A 19 1.28 36.81 9.92
N ALA A 20 2.22 37.51 10.58
CA ALA A 20 2.46 38.94 10.36
C ALA A 20 2.96 39.21 8.94
N GLU A 21 3.91 38.41 8.48
CA GLU A 21 4.47 38.49 7.14
C GLU A 21 3.43 38.17 6.06
N ARG A 22 2.62 37.12 6.26
CA ARG A 22 1.56 36.73 5.33
C ARG A 22 0.42 37.74 5.24
N THR A 23 0.09 38.43 6.33
CA THR A 23 -1.11 39.29 6.40
C THR A 23 -0.81 40.78 6.36
N GLY A 24 0.47 41.18 6.39
CA GLY A 24 0.89 42.59 6.46
C GLY A 24 0.47 43.29 7.76
N ARG A 25 0.07 42.55 8.79
CA ARG A 25 -0.37 43.07 10.10
C ARG A 25 0.79 43.04 11.09
N SER A 26 0.79 43.93 12.09
CA SER A 26 1.82 43.86 13.13
C SER A 26 1.63 42.61 14.00
N VAL A 27 2.73 42.09 14.55
CA VAL A 27 2.69 40.99 15.53
C VAL A 27 1.82 41.35 16.75
N ALA A 28 1.77 42.64 17.11
CA ALA A 28 0.92 43.13 18.19
C ALA A 28 -0.58 43.02 17.83
N ASP A 29 -0.96 43.32 16.59
CA ASP A 29 -2.34 43.21 16.11
C ASP A 29 -2.81 41.76 16.00
N ILE A 30 -1.92 40.85 15.61
CA ILE A 30 -2.22 39.42 15.56
C ILE A 30 -2.47 38.89 16.96
N ARG A 31 -1.66 39.31 17.93
CA ARG A 31 -1.79 38.90 19.34
C ARG A 31 -3.03 39.49 20.02
N SER A 32 -3.40 40.74 19.71
CA SER A 32 -4.60 41.38 20.26
C SER A 32 -5.91 40.79 19.70
N SER A 33 -5.88 40.22 18.49
CA SER A 33 -7.06 39.61 17.84
C SER A 33 -7.38 38.17 18.27
N ARG A 34 -6.52 37.54 19.09
CA ARG A 34 -6.76 36.18 19.60
C ARG A 34 -7.46 36.24 20.96
N LEU A 35 -8.75 35.92 20.96
CA LEU A 35 -9.51 35.67 22.19
C LEU A 35 -8.85 34.54 22.99
N SER A 36 -8.61 34.77 24.28
CA SER A 36 -8.00 33.76 25.13
C SER A 36 -9.01 32.66 25.50
N ARG A 37 -8.56 31.44 25.81
CA ARG A 37 -9.42 30.37 26.37
C ARG A 37 -10.20 30.82 27.62
N ARG A 38 -9.71 31.85 28.33
CA ARG A 38 -10.35 32.44 29.50
C ARG A 38 -11.50 33.38 29.13
N ASP A 39 -11.50 33.96 27.93
CA ASP A 39 -12.59 34.79 27.39
C ASP A 39 -13.72 33.93 26.82
N PHE A 40 -13.38 32.78 26.22
CA PHE A 40 -14.35 31.77 25.77
C PHE A 40 -15.15 31.17 26.94
N LEU A 41 -14.51 30.93 28.08
CA LEU A 41 -15.17 30.40 29.29
C LEU A 41 -16.01 31.45 30.03
N LYS A 42 -15.71 32.75 29.88
CA LYS A 42 -16.54 33.84 30.42
C LYS A 42 -17.80 34.09 29.59
N ALA A 43 -17.81 33.73 28.30
CA ALA A 43 -18.97 33.83 27.43
C ALA A 43 -19.94 32.62 27.53
N GLY A 44 -19.54 31.54 28.21
CA GLY A 44 -20.30 30.29 28.30
C GLY A 44 -21.16 30.11 29.54
N ALA A 45 -21.29 31.13 30.39
CA ALA A 45 -22.02 31.04 31.66
C ALA A 45 -23.20 32.03 31.74
N ALA A 46 -24.09 31.99 30.75
CA ALA A 46 -25.49 32.40 30.92
C ALA A 46 -26.33 31.84 29.76
N THR A 47 -27.50 31.29 30.10
CA THR A 47 -28.61 30.88 29.20
C THR A 47 -28.59 29.44 28.66
N ALA A 48 -28.91 28.50 29.55
CA ALA A 48 -29.73 27.36 29.19
C ALA A 48 -31.17 27.84 28.96
N GLY A 49 -31.74 27.59 27.78
CA GLY A 49 -33.13 27.89 27.47
C GLY A 49 -33.38 27.71 25.99
N ALA A 50 -34.20 26.71 25.65
CA ALA A 50 -34.58 26.34 24.29
C ALA A 50 -34.80 27.56 23.36
N LEU A 51 -34.02 27.65 22.28
CA LEU A 51 -34.29 28.32 20.98
C LEU A 51 -32.97 28.66 20.28
N ALA A 52 -32.36 27.68 19.59
CA ALA A 52 -31.38 27.95 18.52
C ALA A 52 -31.21 26.74 17.55
N MET A 53 -32.30 26.02 17.27
CA MET A 53 -32.41 25.23 16.03
C MET A 53 -32.68 26.17 14.85
N SER A 54 -31.79 27.15 14.61
CA SER A 54 -31.78 28.02 13.42
C SER A 54 -30.67 29.08 13.53
N GLY A 55 -29.40 28.65 13.51
CA GLY A 55 -28.32 29.56 13.11
C GLY A 55 -28.43 29.89 11.61
N PRO A 56 -27.76 30.94 11.09
CA PRO A 56 -27.84 31.37 9.69
C PRO A 56 -27.33 30.32 8.67
N LEU A 57 -26.82 29.17 9.11
CA LEU A 57 -26.55 28.00 8.26
C LEU A 57 -27.79 27.09 8.04
N GLY A 58 -28.86 27.27 8.81
CA GLY A 58 -30.06 26.43 8.78
C GLY A 58 -31.21 26.93 7.90
N ARG A 59 -31.06 28.05 7.18
CA ARG A 59 -32.14 28.66 6.39
C ARG A 59 -31.78 29.08 4.96
N LEU A 60 -30.68 28.57 4.40
CA LEU A 60 -30.35 28.76 2.96
C LEU A 60 -30.07 27.45 2.18
N ALA A 61 -30.22 26.28 2.79
CA ALA A 61 -30.17 25.00 2.07
C ALA A 61 -31.59 24.44 1.86
N ALA A 62 -32.45 25.21 1.18
CA ALA A 62 -33.70 24.67 0.66
C ALA A 62 -33.43 24.07 -0.74
N ALA A 63 -33.45 22.73 -0.79
CA ALA A 63 -33.80 21.88 -1.94
C ALA A 63 -32.80 21.66 -3.10
N ALA A 64 -31.51 21.50 -2.82
CA ALA A 64 -30.67 20.68 -3.71
C ALA A 64 -30.75 19.20 -3.28
N PRO A 65 -30.94 18.24 -4.20
CA PRO A 65 -30.87 16.82 -3.86
C PRO A 65 -29.48 16.48 -3.27
N PRO A 66 -29.38 15.47 -2.39
CA PRO A 66 -28.09 15.09 -1.81
C PRO A 66 -27.10 14.71 -2.92
N PRO A 67 -25.80 15.04 -2.75
CA PRO A 67 -24.79 14.76 -3.76
C PRO A 67 -24.69 13.26 -4.05
N ARG A 68 -24.54 12.93 -5.33
CA ARG A 68 -24.34 11.57 -5.83
C ARG A 68 -22.85 11.29 -5.92
N ILE A 69 -22.35 10.51 -4.97
CA ILE A 69 -20.94 10.13 -4.90
C ILE A 69 -20.77 8.67 -5.30
N ALA A 70 -20.03 8.43 -6.39
CA ALA A 70 -19.63 7.08 -6.80
C ALA A 70 -18.21 6.78 -6.34
N ILE A 71 -17.99 5.53 -5.92
CA ILE A 71 -16.68 4.97 -5.60
C ILE A 71 -16.52 3.71 -6.44
N VAL A 72 -15.42 3.59 -7.18
CA VAL A 72 -15.17 2.44 -8.06
C VAL A 72 -14.05 1.60 -7.47
N GLY A 73 -14.38 0.39 -7.02
CA GLY A 73 -13.51 -0.55 -6.33
C GLY A 73 -13.87 -0.73 -4.85
N GLY A 74 -14.21 -1.95 -4.45
CA GLY A 74 -14.52 -2.40 -3.09
C GLY A 74 -13.31 -2.95 -2.33
N GLY A 75 -12.09 -2.56 -2.72
CA GLY A 75 -10.88 -2.77 -1.90
C GLY A 75 -10.81 -1.80 -0.72
N ILE A 76 -9.78 -1.94 0.12
CA ILE A 76 -9.61 -1.14 1.35
C ILE A 76 -9.67 0.38 1.11
N ALA A 77 -9.16 0.87 -0.02
CA ALA A 77 -9.22 2.28 -0.38
C ALA A 77 -10.66 2.77 -0.62
N GLY A 78 -11.45 2.05 -1.43
CA GLY A 78 -12.83 2.44 -1.69
C GLY A 78 -13.73 2.26 -0.47
N LEU A 79 -13.53 1.19 0.30
CA LEU A 79 -14.27 0.94 1.53
C LEU A 79 -13.98 2.01 2.59
N ASN A 80 -12.71 2.39 2.79
CA ASN A 80 -12.37 3.43 3.76
C ASN A 80 -12.80 4.83 3.29
N ALA A 81 -12.85 5.07 1.97
CA ALA A 81 -13.46 6.28 1.42
C ALA A 81 -14.96 6.34 1.73
N ALA A 82 -15.70 5.25 1.49
CA ALA A 82 -17.12 5.16 1.81
C ALA A 82 -17.39 5.33 3.31
N LEU A 83 -16.58 4.68 4.16
CA LEU A 83 -16.66 4.81 5.61
C LEU A 83 -16.43 6.26 6.07
N THR A 84 -15.41 6.93 5.51
CA THR A 84 -15.10 8.33 5.83
C THR A 84 -16.25 9.28 5.44
N LEU A 85 -16.87 9.06 4.28
CA LEU A 85 -18.03 9.85 3.84
C LEU A 85 -19.25 9.57 4.73
N GLN A 86 -19.49 8.31 5.09
CA GLN A 86 -20.59 7.91 5.96
C GLN A 86 -20.45 8.51 7.36
N ASP A 87 -19.24 8.51 7.94
CA ASP A 87 -18.96 9.12 9.24
C ASP A 87 -19.23 10.64 9.23
N ALA A 88 -19.12 11.27 8.06
CA ALA A 88 -19.49 12.67 7.84
C ALA A 88 -20.97 12.87 7.46
N GLY A 89 -21.78 11.81 7.44
CA GLY A 89 -23.21 11.86 7.14
C GLY A 89 -23.56 11.90 5.65
N LEU A 90 -22.59 11.63 4.75
CA LEU A 90 -22.82 11.60 3.31
C LEU A 90 -23.04 10.17 2.79
N ALA A 91 -24.02 10.02 1.89
CA ALA A 91 -24.23 8.78 1.18
C ALA A 91 -23.24 8.64 0.01
N SER A 92 -22.82 7.41 -0.26
CA SER A 92 -22.03 7.05 -1.44
C SER A 92 -22.43 5.66 -1.92
N THR A 93 -22.05 5.31 -3.14
CA THR A 93 -22.21 3.96 -3.70
C THR A 93 -20.86 3.43 -4.17
N VAL A 94 -20.47 2.26 -3.66
CA VAL A 94 -19.28 1.52 -4.05
C VAL A 94 -19.67 0.50 -5.11
N PHE A 95 -19.04 0.57 -6.28
CA PHE A 95 -19.17 -0.43 -7.34
C PHE A 95 -17.96 -1.36 -7.32
N GLU A 96 -18.20 -2.63 -7.04
CA GLU A 96 -17.19 -3.67 -7.00
C GLU A 96 -17.44 -4.68 -8.12
N ALA A 97 -16.41 -4.93 -8.93
CA ALA A 97 -16.52 -5.77 -10.11
C ALA A 97 -16.64 -7.27 -9.75
N SER A 98 -16.00 -7.68 -8.66
CA SER A 98 -16.03 -9.03 -8.11
C SER A 98 -17.32 -9.32 -7.33
N ASN A 99 -17.52 -10.58 -6.98
CA ASN A 99 -18.56 -11.05 -6.08
C ASN A 99 -18.20 -10.89 -4.58
N ARG A 100 -17.06 -10.26 -4.26
CA ARG A 100 -16.61 -9.99 -2.89
C ARG A 100 -15.91 -8.64 -2.78
N VAL A 101 -15.85 -8.11 -1.57
CA VAL A 101 -15.02 -6.93 -1.22
C VAL A 101 -13.58 -7.34 -0.89
N GLY A 102 -12.71 -6.37 -0.56
CA GLY A 102 -11.36 -6.60 -0.05
C GLY A 102 -10.25 -6.43 -1.10
N GLY A 103 -10.54 -6.72 -2.37
CA GLY A 103 -9.57 -6.53 -3.46
C GLY A 103 -8.34 -7.40 -3.27
N ARG A 104 -7.18 -6.79 -2.99
CA ARG A 104 -5.90 -7.46 -2.66
C ARG A 104 -5.79 -7.87 -1.18
N MET A 105 -6.78 -7.60 -0.34
CA MET A 105 -6.89 -8.17 1.00
C MET A 105 -7.88 -9.34 0.93
N HIS A 106 -7.37 -10.56 0.85
CA HIS A 106 -8.17 -11.78 0.64
C HIS A 106 -7.45 -12.96 1.27
N SER A 107 -8.13 -13.65 2.17
CA SER A 107 -7.53 -14.67 3.02
C SER A 107 -8.02 -16.06 2.63
N ASP A 108 -7.12 -17.04 2.54
CA ASP A 108 -7.46 -18.45 2.42
C ASP A 108 -7.59 -19.07 3.81
N THR A 109 -8.83 -19.39 4.18
CA THR A 109 -9.17 -20.02 5.45
C THR A 109 -9.59 -21.49 5.28
N THR A 110 -9.44 -22.05 4.08
CA THR A 110 -10.08 -23.34 3.71
C THR A 110 -9.10 -24.40 3.21
N SER A 111 -7.95 -24.01 2.67
CA SER A 111 -7.01 -24.96 2.06
C SER A 111 -6.14 -25.73 3.06
N TRP A 112 -6.08 -25.27 4.31
CA TRP A 112 -5.03 -25.67 5.25
C TRP A 112 -5.54 -26.53 6.41
N LEU A 113 -4.68 -27.42 6.92
CA LEU A 113 -4.94 -28.13 8.17
C LEU A 113 -4.80 -27.19 9.38
N ASN A 114 -5.33 -27.63 10.53
CA ASN A 114 -5.23 -26.96 11.83
C ASN A 114 -5.83 -25.54 11.85
N ASP A 115 -6.85 -25.31 11.02
CA ASP A 115 -7.54 -24.02 10.88
C ASP A 115 -6.59 -22.86 10.60
N GLN A 116 -5.45 -23.16 9.97
CA GLN A 116 -4.46 -22.17 9.57
C GLN A 116 -4.99 -21.33 8.42
N THR A 117 -4.62 -20.06 8.42
CA THR A 117 -5.01 -19.07 7.43
C THR A 117 -3.78 -18.60 6.67
N SER A 118 -3.94 -18.32 5.39
CA SER A 118 -2.94 -17.59 4.63
C SER A 118 -3.54 -16.46 3.83
N GLU A 119 -2.71 -15.61 3.22
CA GLU A 119 -3.17 -14.46 2.44
C GLU A 119 -2.86 -14.66 0.97
N HIS A 120 -3.90 -14.59 0.13
CA HIS A 120 -3.76 -14.68 -1.32
C HIS A 120 -2.93 -13.51 -1.90
N CYS A 121 -2.87 -12.37 -1.20
CA CYS A 121 -2.18 -11.16 -1.61
C CYS A 121 -1.60 -10.40 -0.40
N GLY A 122 -2.15 -9.23 -0.03
CA GLY A 122 -1.60 -8.36 0.99
C GLY A 122 -1.65 -8.99 2.37
N GLU A 123 -0.47 -9.11 3.00
CA GLU A 123 -0.28 -9.92 4.20
C GLU A 123 0.26 -9.12 5.39
N LEU A 124 1.38 -8.42 5.23
CA LEU A 124 2.12 -7.91 6.38
C LEU A 124 1.70 -6.48 6.75
N ILE A 125 1.61 -6.20 8.05
CA ILE A 125 1.26 -4.87 8.61
C ILE A 125 2.41 -4.38 9.50
N ASP A 126 3.03 -3.27 9.11
CA ASP A 126 4.07 -2.62 9.90
C ASP A 126 3.55 -1.95 11.16
N SER A 127 4.46 -1.79 12.13
CA SER A 127 4.23 -0.94 13.30
C SER A 127 3.95 0.53 12.94
N GLY A 128 4.38 0.97 11.75
CA GLY A 128 4.12 2.31 11.21
C GLY A 128 2.74 2.51 10.59
N HIS A 129 1.97 1.44 10.33
CA HIS A 129 0.70 1.47 9.61
C HIS A 129 -0.47 1.94 10.48
N LYS A 130 -0.49 3.23 10.78
CA LYS A 130 -1.44 3.84 11.73
C LYS A 130 -2.89 3.73 11.25
N THR A 131 -3.14 3.83 9.95
CA THR A 131 -4.51 3.80 9.40
C THR A 131 -5.09 2.39 9.50
N ILE A 132 -4.35 1.37 9.03
CA ILE A 132 -4.79 -0.03 9.11
C ILE A 132 -4.93 -0.48 10.57
N LEU A 133 -3.95 -0.20 11.44
CA LEU A 133 -4.03 -0.55 12.86
C LEU A 133 -5.17 0.20 13.57
N GLY A 134 -5.39 1.48 13.23
CA GLY A 134 -6.51 2.27 13.75
C GLY A 134 -7.87 1.71 13.33
N LEU A 135 -8.00 1.26 12.08
CA LEU A 135 -9.21 0.61 11.58
C LEU A 135 -9.43 -0.77 12.22
N ALA A 136 -8.39 -1.60 12.34
CA ALA A 136 -8.47 -2.88 13.05
C ALA A 136 -8.97 -2.67 14.49
N SER A 137 -8.41 -1.69 15.21
CA SER A 137 -8.85 -1.31 16.55
C SER A 137 -10.31 -0.83 16.58
N ARG A 138 -10.71 0.04 15.62
CA ARG A 138 -12.10 0.52 15.49
C ARG A 138 -13.10 -0.64 15.37
N PHE A 139 -12.77 -1.65 14.59
CA PHE A 139 -13.61 -2.83 14.38
C PHE A 139 -13.34 -3.98 15.36
N LYS A 140 -12.50 -3.75 16.38
CA LYS A 140 -12.15 -4.73 17.41
C LYS A 140 -11.56 -6.02 16.84
N LEU A 141 -10.84 -5.92 15.74
CA LEU A 141 -10.11 -7.02 15.12
C LEU A 141 -8.77 -7.18 15.85
N GLN A 142 -8.48 -8.40 16.30
CA GLN A 142 -7.26 -8.69 17.03
C GLN A 142 -6.07 -8.71 16.08
N THR A 143 -5.06 -7.89 16.34
CA THR A 143 -3.76 -8.00 15.67
C THR A 143 -2.85 -8.97 16.42
N VAL A 144 -2.12 -9.81 15.70
CA VAL A 144 -1.13 -10.75 16.26
C VAL A 144 0.28 -10.28 15.95
N ASP A 145 1.19 -10.38 16.92
CA ASP A 145 2.59 -9.99 16.81
C ASP A 145 3.42 -11.16 16.27
N LEU A 146 3.80 -11.08 14.99
CA LEU A 146 4.52 -12.13 14.28
C LEU A 146 5.97 -12.25 14.78
N LEU A 147 6.65 -11.11 14.97
CA LEU A 147 8.02 -11.07 15.49
C LEU A 147 8.08 -11.66 16.90
N GLY A 148 7.07 -11.36 17.73
CA GLY A 148 6.94 -11.94 19.07
C GLY A 148 6.62 -13.44 19.09
N ALA A 149 6.22 -14.02 17.94
CA ALA A 149 5.89 -15.43 17.80
C ALA A 149 6.99 -16.27 17.14
N GLU A 150 8.08 -15.63 16.70
CA GLU A 150 9.25 -16.31 16.15
C GLU A 150 10.04 -17.03 17.25
N PRO A 151 10.81 -18.10 16.90
CA PRO A 151 11.70 -18.72 17.86
C PRO A 151 12.74 -17.73 18.41
N ASN A 152 13.08 -17.85 19.70
CA ASN A 152 14.10 -16.98 20.29
C ASN A 152 15.44 -17.12 19.54
N HIS A 153 16.03 -15.98 19.16
CA HIS A 153 17.30 -15.91 18.42
C HIS A 153 17.27 -16.57 17.03
N SER A 154 16.08 -16.74 16.44
CA SER A 154 15.98 -17.11 15.04
C SER A 154 16.53 -16.03 14.12
N ASN A 155 17.01 -16.43 12.96
CA ASN A 155 17.57 -15.55 11.93
C ASN A 155 17.03 -15.96 10.57
N ASP A 156 17.18 -15.06 9.60
CA ASP A 156 16.90 -15.36 8.20
C ASP A 156 17.91 -16.39 7.65
N ALA A 157 17.43 -17.33 6.84
CA ALA A 157 18.28 -18.32 6.19
C ALA A 157 18.72 -17.84 4.79
N ASN A 158 19.66 -16.89 4.73
CA ASN A 158 20.23 -16.46 3.45
C ASN A 158 21.20 -17.53 2.90
N PHE A 159 21.05 -17.91 1.64
CA PHE A 159 21.85 -18.96 1.01
C PHE A 159 22.19 -18.60 -0.43
N PHE A 160 23.44 -18.23 -0.66
CA PHE A 160 23.94 -17.76 -1.96
C PHE A 160 25.24 -18.46 -2.31
N PHE A 161 25.44 -18.73 -3.60
CA PHE A 161 26.64 -19.38 -4.12
C PHE A 161 26.96 -20.72 -3.41
N GLY A 162 25.91 -21.44 -3.02
CA GLY A 162 26.03 -22.73 -2.35
C GLY A 162 26.49 -22.67 -0.89
N GLN A 163 26.43 -21.51 -0.22
CA GLN A 163 26.83 -21.32 1.18
C GLN A 163 25.82 -20.45 1.94
N TYR A 164 25.72 -20.66 3.26
CA TYR A 164 24.93 -19.77 4.12
C TYR A 164 25.62 -18.42 4.30
N TYR A 165 24.82 -17.35 4.21
CA TYR A 165 25.24 -15.97 4.40
C TYR A 165 24.64 -15.42 5.70
N THR A 166 25.42 -15.45 6.76
CA THR A 166 24.93 -15.11 8.11
C THR A 166 24.60 -13.63 8.25
N GLU A 167 23.70 -13.28 9.19
CA GLU A 167 23.38 -11.88 9.50
C GLU A 167 24.62 -11.06 9.89
N ALA A 168 25.59 -11.67 10.58
CA ALA A 168 26.83 -11.02 10.94
C ALA A 168 27.68 -10.66 9.71
N GLN A 169 27.71 -11.53 8.69
CA GLN A 169 28.37 -11.24 7.41
C GLN A 169 27.59 -10.18 6.63
N ALA A 170 26.25 -10.29 6.57
CA ALA A 170 25.39 -9.28 5.94
C ALA A 170 25.60 -7.88 6.55
N GLN A 171 25.62 -7.79 7.87
CA GLN A 171 25.92 -6.54 8.56
C GLN A 171 27.32 -6.01 8.25
N ALA A 172 28.33 -6.88 8.23
CA ALA A 172 29.71 -6.47 7.93
C ALA A 172 29.83 -5.91 6.51
N ASP A 173 29.25 -6.60 5.52
CA ASP A 173 29.27 -6.20 4.11
C ASP A 173 28.38 -4.97 3.84
N PHE A 174 27.33 -4.77 4.65
CA PHE A 174 26.47 -3.59 4.54
C PHE A 174 27.15 -2.30 5.02
N ASN A 175 28.10 -2.37 5.95
CA ASN A 175 28.77 -1.19 6.49
C ASN A 175 29.34 -0.23 5.41
N PRO A 176 30.11 -0.69 4.40
CA PRO A 176 30.52 0.17 3.30
C PRO A 176 29.36 0.62 2.39
N VAL A 177 28.34 -0.22 2.20
CA VAL A 177 27.14 0.10 1.39
C VAL A 177 26.35 1.24 2.04
N TRP A 178 26.23 1.23 3.37
CA TRP A 178 25.51 2.25 4.13
C TRP A 178 26.05 3.67 3.89
N ASN A 179 27.36 3.83 3.71
CA ASN A 179 27.94 5.13 3.38
C ASN A 179 27.43 5.66 2.03
N ASN A 180 27.26 4.77 1.05
CA ASN A 180 26.72 5.10 -0.26
C ASN A 180 25.21 5.42 -0.18
N VAL A 181 24.44 4.59 0.53
CA VAL A 181 23.01 4.86 0.81
C VAL A 181 22.83 6.23 1.46
N LYS A 182 23.59 6.51 2.52
CA LYS A 182 23.53 7.78 3.24
C LYS A 182 23.89 8.96 2.34
N LYS A 183 24.90 8.82 1.47
CA LYS A 183 25.26 9.86 0.51
C LYS A 183 24.12 10.10 -0.49
N ASP A 184 23.61 9.04 -1.09
CA ASP A 184 22.60 9.11 -2.14
C ASP A 184 21.25 9.64 -1.59
N VAL A 185 20.79 9.19 -0.42
CA VAL A 185 19.53 9.67 0.19
C VAL A 185 19.60 11.15 0.59
N ASN A 186 20.74 11.60 1.12
CA ASN A 186 20.92 13.01 1.48
C ASN A 186 21.01 13.92 0.24
N ALA A 187 21.63 13.44 -0.83
CA ALA A 187 21.75 14.19 -2.08
C ALA A 187 20.43 14.25 -2.86
N ALA A 188 19.69 13.13 -2.90
CA ALA A 188 18.38 13.06 -3.54
C ALA A 188 17.31 13.91 -2.83
N SER A 189 17.42 14.03 -1.49
CA SER A 189 16.34 14.44 -0.61
C SER A 189 15.14 13.48 -0.69
N TYR A 190 14.15 13.66 0.19
CA TYR A 190 12.89 12.93 0.13
C TYR A 190 11.70 13.86 0.38
N PRO A 191 10.58 13.68 -0.35
CA PRO A 191 10.42 12.79 -1.50
C PRO A 191 10.98 13.42 -2.79
N THR A 192 11.50 12.58 -3.70
CA THR A 192 11.58 12.92 -5.13
C THR A 192 10.19 12.78 -5.73
N LEU A 193 9.70 13.83 -6.38
CA LEU A 193 8.38 13.90 -7.02
C LEU A 193 8.51 14.51 -8.41
N TYR A 194 7.45 14.44 -9.22
CA TYR A 194 7.47 14.99 -10.59
C TYR A 194 7.75 16.50 -10.67
N ASN A 195 7.47 17.24 -9.60
CA ASN A 195 7.59 18.69 -9.50
C ASN A 195 8.59 19.14 -8.43
N GLN A 196 9.27 18.20 -7.77
CA GLN A 196 10.19 18.49 -6.69
C GLN A 196 11.27 17.41 -6.63
N PHE A 197 12.45 17.72 -7.16
CA PHE A 197 13.60 16.83 -7.12
C PHE A 197 14.92 17.61 -7.22
N THR A 198 16.00 16.99 -6.76
CA THR A 198 17.36 17.51 -6.96
C THR A 198 17.99 16.87 -8.21
N ASP A 199 19.11 17.42 -8.70
CA ASP A 199 19.88 16.80 -9.79
C ASP A 199 20.31 15.35 -9.45
N ALA A 200 20.66 15.11 -8.18
CA ALA A 200 20.98 13.77 -7.70
C ALA A 200 19.75 12.86 -7.66
N GLY A 201 18.59 13.37 -7.25
CA GLY A 201 17.32 12.64 -7.30
C GLY A 201 16.95 12.26 -8.74
N TYR A 202 17.12 13.17 -9.70
CA TYR A 202 16.93 12.88 -11.13
C TYR A 202 17.90 11.81 -11.64
N ALA A 203 19.19 11.92 -11.30
CA ALA A 203 20.20 10.97 -11.73
C ALA A 203 19.96 9.56 -11.17
N LEU A 204 19.56 9.46 -9.90
CA LEU A 204 19.18 8.19 -9.27
C LEU A 204 17.87 7.65 -9.85
N ASP A 205 16.92 8.52 -10.20
CA ASP A 205 15.69 8.09 -10.86
C ASP A 205 15.96 7.46 -12.23
N HIS A 206 17.00 7.95 -12.93
CA HIS A 206 17.44 7.45 -14.23
C HIS A 206 18.53 6.37 -14.13
N MET A 207 18.76 5.82 -12.94
CA MET A 207 19.63 4.68 -12.67
C MET A 207 18.75 3.52 -12.23
N SER A 208 19.00 2.31 -12.74
CA SER A 208 18.27 1.13 -12.28
C SER A 208 18.75 0.67 -10.90
N ILE A 209 17.95 -0.08 -10.15
CA ILE A 209 18.43 -0.75 -8.92
C ILE A 209 19.63 -1.65 -9.24
N TYR A 210 19.59 -2.36 -10.38
CA TYR A 210 20.68 -3.22 -10.82
C TYR A 210 22.00 -2.45 -10.95
N ASP A 211 21.99 -1.32 -11.67
CA ASP A 211 23.17 -0.48 -11.86
C ASP A 211 23.62 0.21 -10.56
N TRP A 212 22.67 0.48 -9.66
CA TRP A 212 22.97 0.97 -8.34
C TRP A 212 23.74 -0.07 -7.52
N ILE A 213 23.31 -1.34 -7.52
CA ILE A 213 24.01 -2.44 -6.86
C ILE A 213 25.42 -2.58 -7.43
N GLU A 214 25.57 -2.62 -8.75
CA GLU A 214 26.88 -2.72 -9.42
C GLU A 214 27.83 -1.58 -9.04
N SER A 215 27.30 -0.37 -8.82
CA SER A 215 28.11 0.81 -8.54
C SER A 215 28.30 1.15 -7.06
N ARG A 216 27.42 0.69 -6.16
CA ARG A 216 27.41 1.06 -4.73
C ARG A 216 27.69 -0.09 -3.78
N VAL A 217 27.55 -1.34 -4.24
CA VAL A 217 27.88 -2.52 -3.44
C VAL A 217 29.28 -3.00 -3.84
N PRO A 218 30.24 -3.10 -2.91
CA PRO A 218 31.56 -3.64 -3.24
C PRO A 218 31.44 -5.03 -3.88
N GLY A 219 31.89 -5.16 -5.13
CA GLY A 219 31.80 -6.40 -5.91
C GLY A 219 30.45 -6.66 -6.59
N GLY A 220 29.44 -5.79 -6.41
CA GLY A 220 28.15 -5.88 -7.10
C GLY A 220 27.46 -7.24 -6.92
N HIS A 221 26.82 -7.73 -7.98
CA HIS A 221 26.11 -9.01 -8.00
C HIS A 221 27.03 -10.25 -7.90
N THR A 222 28.36 -10.08 -7.86
CA THR A 222 29.28 -11.20 -7.61
C THR A 222 29.44 -11.53 -6.11
N THR A 223 28.74 -10.81 -5.24
CA THR A 223 28.80 -10.96 -3.78
C THR A 223 27.46 -11.36 -3.17
N PRO A 224 27.43 -12.02 -2.00
CA PRO A 224 26.17 -12.36 -1.33
C PRO A 224 25.34 -11.13 -0.98
N MET A 225 25.95 -10.00 -0.59
CA MET A 225 25.24 -8.74 -0.36
C MET A 225 24.53 -8.24 -1.62
N GLY A 226 25.22 -8.25 -2.77
CA GLY A 226 24.62 -7.85 -4.05
C GLY A 226 23.45 -8.75 -4.44
N GLN A 227 23.61 -10.08 -4.31
CA GLN A 227 22.53 -11.04 -4.58
C GLN A 227 21.35 -10.89 -3.62
N LEU A 228 21.61 -10.72 -2.32
CA LEU A 228 20.56 -10.51 -1.32
C LEU A 228 19.72 -9.27 -1.65
N LEU A 229 20.37 -8.14 -1.95
CA LEU A 229 19.68 -6.92 -2.36
C LEU A 229 18.93 -7.11 -3.69
N ASP A 230 19.51 -7.78 -4.68
CA ASP A 230 18.82 -8.00 -5.96
C ASP A 230 17.55 -8.83 -5.78
N VAL A 231 17.63 -9.95 -5.06
CA VAL A 231 16.49 -10.82 -4.77
C VAL A 231 15.43 -10.09 -3.95
N ALA A 232 15.83 -9.43 -2.86
CA ALA A 232 14.91 -8.73 -1.96
C ALA A 232 14.14 -7.60 -2.67
N TYR A 233 14.82 -6.81 -3.50
CA TYR A 233 14.17 -5.71 -4.23
C TYR A 233 13.39 -6.16 -5.46
N ASN A 234 13.69 -7.35 -5.98
CA ASN A 234 12.87 -7.97 -7.02
C ASN A 234 11.53 -8.43 -6.45
N ILE A 235 11.52 -9.08 -5.28
CA ILE A 235 10.29 -9.55 -4.65
C ILE A 235 9.46 -8.43 -4.01
N GLU A 236 10.10 -7.41 -3.40
CA GLU A 236 9.40 -6.27 -2.78
C GLU A 236 8.52 -5.52 -3.79
N TYR A 237 9.09 -5.14 -4.93
CA TYR A 237 8.37 -4.39 -5.97
C TYR A 237 7.79 -5.27 -7.08
N GLY A 238 8.09 -6.57 -7.05
CA GLY A 238 7.60 -7.54 -8.01
C GLY A 238 8.15 -7.36 -9.42
N ASN A 239 9.33 -6.78 -9.62
CA ASN A 239 9.94 -6.69 -10.94
C ASN A 239 11.46 -6.82 -10.92
N VAL A 240 12.07 -7.14 -12.06
CA VAL A 240 13.53 -7.20 -12.17
C VAL A 240 14.15 -5.83 -11.88
N THR A 241 15.24 -5.81 -11.14
CA THR A 241 15.93 -4.60 -10.65
C THR A 241 16.45 -3.69 -11.77
N SER A 242 16.62 -4.22 -13.00
CA SER A 242 16.99 -3.45 -14.20
C SER A 242 15.85 -2.56 -14.74
N GLN A 243 14.62 -2.73 -14.27
CA GLN A 243 13.46 -1.92 -14.68
C GLN A 243 13.04 -0.90 -13.61
N GLN A 244 13.57 -1.02 -12.40
CA GLN A 244 13.17 -0.25 -11.24
C GLN A 244 14.10 0.95 -11.03
N SER A 245 13.54 2.09 -10.65
CA SER A 245 14.32 3.27 -10.27
C SER A 245 15.18 2.98 -9.03
N SER A 246 16.46 3.39 -9.02
CA SER A 246 17.33 3.18 -7.86
C SER A 246 16.87 3.93 -6.60
N LEU A 247 15.99 4.92 -6.75
CA LEU A 247 15.36 5.59 -5.61
C LEU A 247 14.54 4.62 -4.73
N ASN A 248 14.00 3.55 -5.30
CA ASN A 248 13.30 2.50 -4.55
C ASN A 248 14.21 1.88 -3.46
N ILE A 249 15.44 1.48 -3.82
CA ILE A 249 16.42 0.91 -2.88
C ILE A 249 17.02 1.96 -1.95
N VAL A 250 17.34 3.15 -2.49
CA VAL A 250 17.95 4.23 -1.70
C VAL A 250 17.01 4.68 -0.58
N TYR A 251 15.72 4.84 -0.85
CA TYR A 251 14.77 5.28 0.18
C TYR A 251 14.45 4.20 1.20
N LEU A 252 14.24 2.94 0.78
CA LEU A 252 13.99 1.86 1.74
C LEU A 252 15.18 1.70 2.70
N LEU A 253 16.41 1.54 2.19
CA LEU A 253 17.58 1.41 3.05
C LEU A 253 17.86 2.69 3.85
N GLY A 254 17.69 3.87 3.24
CA GLY A 254 18.03 5.18 3.81
C GLY A 254 17.21 5.57 5.04
N PHE A 255 15.98 5.04 5.18
CA PHE A 255 15.09 5.32 6.31
C PHE A 255 15.07 4.21 7.37
N SER A 256 16.15 3.42 7.49
CA SER A 256 16.30 2.41 8.55
C SER A 256 16.11 3.00 9.97
N PRO A 257 15.40 2.31 10.87
CA PRO A 257 15.12 2.79 12.23
C PRO A 257 16.37 2.84 13.10
N VAL A 258 17.39 2.03 12.78
CA VAL A 258 18.71 2.05 13.40
C VAL A 258 19.75 2.29 12.30
N PRO A 259 20.11 3.56 12.04
CA PRO A 259 21.02 3.93 10.96
C PRO A 259 22.34 3.14 11.03
N GLY A 260 22.70 2.48 9.93
CA GLY A 260 23.90 1.65 9.83
C GLY A 260 23.71 0.18 10.20
N ASN A 261 22.62 -0.18 10.89
CA ASN A 261 22.24 -1.57 11.01
C ASN A 261 21.56 -2.02 9.72
N PHE A 262 21.93 -3.21 9.26
CA PHE A 262 21.33 -3.81 8.09
C PHE A 262 19.92 -4.25 8.41
N ALA A 263 18.97 -3.70 7.66
CA ALA A 263 17.58 -4.11 7.61
C ALA A 263 17.20 -4.05 6.14
N VAL A 264 16.94 -5.21 5.53
CA VAL A 264 16.81 -5.34 4.08
C VAL A 264 15.72 -4.44 3.48
N PHE A 265 14.65 -4.17 4.24
CA PHE A 265 13.56 -3.25 3.89
C PHE A 265 13.48 -2.00 4.78
N GLY A 266 14.58 -1.66 5.47
CA GLY A 266 14.70 -0.45 6.29
C GLY A 266 13.68 -0.35 7.42
N ALA A 267 12.69 0.54 7.27
CA ALA A 267 11.68 0.83 8.30
C ALA A 267 10.54 -0.20 8.36
N SER A 268 10.35 -0.99 7.30
CA SER A 268 9.37 -2.08 7.28
C SER A 268 9.80 -3.16 8.25
N ASN A 269 8.90 -3.54 9.16
CA ASN A 269 9.14 -4.58 10.17
C ASN A 269 8.10 -5.68 10.17
N GLU A 270 7.09 -5.57 9.31
CA GLU A 270 6.16 -6.63 8.92
C GLU A 270 5.53 -7.34 10.14
N ARG A 271 5.32 -6.57 11.21
CA ARG A 271 5.16 -7.11 12.55
C ARG A 271 3.82 -7.78 12.80
N TYR A 272 2.77 -7.35 12.11
CA TYR A 272 1.40 -7.73 12.46
C TYR A 272 0.63 -8.38 11.32
N HIS A 273 -0.27 -9.29 11.70
CA HIS A 273 -1.46 -9.70 10.93
C HIS A 273 -2.72 -9.41 11.73
N ILE A 274 -3.89 -9.49 11.08
CA ILE A 274 -5.17 -9.66 11.77
C ILE A 274 -5.41 -11.16 11.99
N ALA A 275 -5.74 -11.55 13.23
CA ALA A 275 -6.02 -12.92 13.61
C ALA A 275 -7.17 -13.50 12.77
N GLY A 276 -6.93 -14.62 12.08
CA GLY A 276 -7.91 -15.26 11.18
C GLY A 276 -8.04 -14.59 9.81
N GLY A 277 -7.09 -13.74 9.42
CA GLY A 277 -6.98 -13.18 8.08
C GLY A 277 -7.27 -11.69 7.98
N ASN A 278 -6.46 -10.99 7.19
CA ASN A 278 -6.59 -9.56 6.93
C ASN A 278 -7.89 -9.20 6.21
N GLU A 279 -8.51 -10.14 5.48
CA GLU A 279 -9.81 -9.93 4.83
C GLU A 279 -10.92 -9.55 5.83
N GLN A 280 -10.78 -9.90 7.10
CA GLN A 280 -11.75 -9.49 8.12
C GLN A 280 -11.94 -7.97 8.21
N LEU A 281 -10.89 -7.18 7.92
CA LEU A 281 -10.99 -5.72 7.98
C LEU A 281 -11.90 -5.14 6.88
N PRO A 282 -11.68 -5.38 5.58
CA PRO A 282 -12.60 -4.91 4.56
C PRO A 282 -14.02 -5.48 4.73
N LEU A 283 -14.17 -6.71 5.21
CA LEU A 283 -15.49 -7.29 5.53
C LEU A 283 -16.19 -6.51 6.66
N ALA A 284 -15.48 -6.21 7.75
CA ALA A 284 -16.02 -5.45 8.88
C ALA A 284 -16.42 -4.02 8.47
N ILE A 285 -15.61 -3.37 7.63
CA ILE A 285 -15.96 -2.05 7.08
C ILE A 285 -17.24 -2.17 6.25
N ALA A 286 -17.29 -3.09 5.28
CA ALA A 286 -18.45 -3.25 4.41
C ALA A 286 -19.74 -3.54 5.21
N ALA A 287 -19.67 -4.38 6.24
CA ALA A 287 -20.80 -4.69 7.12
C ALA A 287 -21.27 -3.49 7.96
N SER A 288 -20.40 -2.51 8.21
CA SER A 288 -20.74 -1.28 8.96
C SER A 288 -21.31 -0.16 8.09
N LEU A 289 -21.18 -0.29 6.77
CA LEU A 289 -21.78 0.67 5.84
C LEU A 289 -23.30 0.50 5.81
N ARG A 290 -24.01 1.57 5.42
CA ARG A 290 -25.45 1.51 5.17
C ARG A 290 -25.77 0.40 4.17
N ALA A 291 -26.93 -0.23 4.34
CA ALA A 291 -27.43 -1.20 3.38
C ALA A 291 -27.40 -0.61 1.96
N ASP A 292 -27.08 -1.45 0.97
CA ASP A 292 -26.97 -1.11 -0.45
C ASP A 292 -25.85 -0.12 -0.83
N THR A 293 -25.00 0.30 0.12
CA THR A 293 -23.81 1.11 -0.19
C THR A 293 -22.84 0.36 -1.11
N VAL A 294 -22.67 -0.96 -0.92
CA VAL A 294 -21.78 -1.78 -1.75
C VAL A 294 -22.58 -2.58 -2.77
N GLN A 295 -22.29 -2.38 -4.05
CA GLN A 295 -22.87 -3.12 -5.17
C GLN A 295 -21.79 -4.02 -5.79
N LEU A 296 -21.85 -5.30 -5.45
CA LEU A 296 -20.99 -6.35 -6.00
C LEU A 296 -21.39 -6.68 -7.46
N ASN A 297 -20.53 -7.42 -8.16
CA ASN A 297 -20.73 -7.85 -9.56
C ASN A 297 -21.11 -6.68 -10.50
N THR A 298 -20.60 -5.48 -10.22
CA THR A 298 -20.91 -4.25 -10.93
C THR A 298 -19.63 -3.59 -11.42
N THR A 299 -19.28 -3.88 -12.68
CA THR A 299 -18.03 -3.43 -13.30
C THR A 299 -18.21 -2.05 -13.93
N MET A 300 -17.34 -1.09 -13.62
CA MET A 300 -17.26 0.15 -14.42
C MET A 300 -16.64 -0.17 -15.79
N THR A 301 -17.31 0.24 -16.86
CA THR A 301 -16.85 0.04 -18.25
C THR A 301 -16.66 1.35 -19.02
N GLY A 302 -17.01 2.49 -18.42
CA GLY A 302 -16.76 3.80 -19.02
C GLY A 302 -16.94 4.96 -18.05
N ILE A 303 -16.24 6.06 -18.32
CA ILE A 303 -16.31 7.31 -17.58
C ILE A 303 -16.21 8.47 -18.56
N VAL A 304 -17.15 9.41 -18.48
CA VAL A 304 -17.19 10.61 -19.32
C VAL A 304 -17.46 11.82 -18.44
N ARG A 305 -16.63 12.87 -18.58
CA ARG A 305 -16.84 14.15 -17.92
C ARG A 305 -17.86 14.97 -18.71
N ASN A 306 -18.85 15.51 -18.02
CA ASN A 306 -19.86 16.40 -18.59
C ASN A 306 -19.40 17.86 -18.59
N GLY A 307 -20.10 18.71 -19.34
CA GLY A 307 -19.79 20.14 -19.43
C GLY A 307 -19.92 20.90 -18.10
N ASP A 308 -20.83 20.43 -17.23
CA ASP A 308 -21.06 20.95 -15.88
C ASP A 308 -20.04 20.43 -14.83
N GLY A 309 -19.11 19.56 -15.23
CA GLY A 309 -18.12 18.96 -14.35
C GLY A 309 -18.57 17.70 -13.61
N THR A 310 -19.83 17.26 -13.75
CA THR A 310 -20.27 15.94 -13.30
C THR A 310 -19.69 14.83 -14.18
N TYR A 311 -19.81 13.58 -13.75
CA TYR A 311 -19.29 12.42 -14.46
C TYR A 311 -20.37 11.38 -14.74
N ASN A 312 -20.54 11.03 -16.01
CA ASN A 312 -21.32 9.87 -16.41
C ASN A 312 -20.46 8.60 -16.25
N LEU A 313 -20.87 7.71 -15.35
CA LEU A 313 -20.27 6.38 -15.19
C LEU A 313 -21.15 5.32 -15.85
N THR A 314 -20.57 4.56 -16.77
CA THR A 314 -21.17 3.37 -17.36
C THR A 314 -20.74 2.15 -16.56
N ARG A 315 -21.73 1.39 -16.07
CA ARG A 315 -21.54 0.21 -15.24
C ARG A 315 -22.27 -0.97 -15.85
N THR A 316 -21.67 -2.15 -15.82
CA THR A 316 -22.24 -3.38 -16.34
C THR A 316 -22.35 -4.42 -15.23
N ASN A 317 -23.51 -5.06 -15.14
CA ASN A 317 -23.77 -6.21 -14.26
C ASN A 317 -24.59 -7.27 -15.02
N ALA A 318 -25.07 -8.31 -14.32
CA ALA A 318 -25.86 -9.38 -14.91
C ALA A 318 -27.17 -8.92 -15.58
N PHE A 319 -27.66 -7.71 -15.27
CA PHE A 319 -28.90 -7.13 -15.81
C PHE A 319 -28.66 -6.18 -16.99
N GLY A 320 -27.40 -5.96 -17.39
CA GLY A 320 -27.03 -5.12 -18.52
C GLY A 320 -26.16 -3.92 -18.13
N SER A 321 -26.12 -2.93 -19.02
CA SER A 321 -25.31 -1.72 -18.87
C SER A 321 -26.17 -0.52 -18.49
N LEU A 322 -25.72 0.26 -17.51
CA LEU A 322 -26.39 1.47 -17.04
C LEU A 322 -25.39 2.62 -16.92
N THR A 323 -25.68 3.72 -17.61
CA THR A 323 -24.95 4.99 -17.49
C THR A 323 -25.68 5.91 -16.54
N THR A 324 -24.95 6.55 -15.63
CA THR A 324 -25.56 7.39 -14.59
C THR A 324 -24.64 8.56 -14.24
N PRO A 325 -25.17 9.80 -14.11
CA PRO A 325 -24.39 10.95 -13.70
C PRO A 325 -24.13 10.94 -12.19
N TYR A 326 -22.92 11.33 -11.81
CA TYR A 326 -22.46 11.52 -10.43
C TYR A 326 -21.76 12.87 -10.29
N ASP A 327 -22.00 13.53 -9.16
CA ASP A 327 -21.40 14.82 -8.85
C ASP A 327 -19.93 14.67 -8.49
N ARG A 328 -19.60 13.55 -7.83
CA ARG A 328 -18.23 13.19 -7.44
C ARG A 328 -17.97 11.72 -7.74
N VAL A 329 -16.76 11.43 -8.21
CA VAL A 329 -16.29 10.07 -8.46
C VAL A 329 -14.98 9.86 -7.72
N ILE A 330 -14.83 8.76 -7.00
CA ILE A 330 -13.55 8.27 -6.48
C ILE A 330 -13.18 7.00 -7.24
N LEU A 331 -12.12 7.05 -8.03
CA LEU A 331 -11.54 5.87 -8.68
C LEU A 331 -10.55 5.22 -7.72
N ALA A 332 -10.93 4.09 -7.12
CA ALA A 332 -10.15 3.33 -6.13
C ALA A 332 -9.68 1.95 -6.65
N LEU A 333 -9.79 1.73 -7.97
CA LEU A 333 -9.24 0.59 -8.70
C LEU A 333 -7.78 0.86 -9.13
N PRO A 334 -6.94 -0.17 -9.35
CA PRO A 334 -5.57 0.02 -9.78
C PRO A 334 -5.49 0.56 -11.22
N PHE A 335 -4.42 1.31 -11.53
CA PHE A 335 -4.16 1.82 -12.88
C PHE A 335 -3.89 0.73 -13.91
N SER A 336 -3.41 -0.45 -13.49
CA SER A 336 -3.31 -1.64 -14.33
C SER A 336 -4.66 -2.07 -14.91
N VAL A 337 -5.75 -1.89 -14.18
CA VAL A 337 -7.13 -2.16 -14.62
C VAL A 337 -7.74 -0.94 -15.31
N LEU A 338 -7.56 0.27 -14.76
CA LEU A 338 -8.14 1.46 -15.37
C LEU A 338 -7.65 1.69 -16.81
N ARG A 339 -6.40 1.34 -17.12
CA ARG A 339 -5.84 1.44 -18.49
C ARG A 339 -6.46 0.42 -19.48
N THR A 340 -7.13 -0.63 -19.01
CA THR A 340 -7.88 -1.56 -19.89
C THR A 340 -9.30 -1.07 -20.18
N ILE A 341 -9.82 -0.14 -19.36
CA ILE A 341 -11.10 0.54 -19.60
C ILE A 341 -10.87 1.76 -20.50
N LEU A 342 -9.79 2.51 -20.26
CA LEU A 342 -9.40 3.69 -21.04
C LEU A 342 -8.35 3.29 -22.10
N THR A 343 -8.80 2.66 -23.18
CA THR A 343 -7.91 2.06 -24.19
C THR A 343 -7.44 3.01 -25.29
N THR A 344 -8.03 4.20 -25.40
CA THR A 344 -7.72 5.16 -26.47
C THR A 344 -7.53 6.57 -25.92
N ASN A 345 -6.75 7.40 -26.62
CA ASN A 345 -6.64 8.83 -26.31
C ASN A 345 -8.01 9.53 -26.30
N ALA A 346 -8.96 9.07 -27.12
CA ALA A 346 -10.33 9.59 -27.11
C ALA A 346 -11.05 9.28 -25.79
N ALA A 347 -10.87 8.08 -25.21
CA ALA A 347 -11.43 7.72 -23.91
C ALA A 347 -10.86 8.58 -22.78
N TYR A 348 -9.54 8.82 -22.75
CA TYR A 348 -8.93 9.74 -21.76
C TYR A 348 -9.44 11.17 -21.89
N ARG A 349 -9.57 11.68 -23.12
CA ARG A 349 -10.16 13.01 -23.36
C ARG A 349 -11.62 13.07 -22.92
N ALA A 350 -12.40 12.02 -23.19
CA ALA A 350 -13.80 11.94 -22.75
C ALA A 350 -13.91 11.91 -21.22
N ALA A 351 -13.00 11.23 -20.53
CA ALA A 351 -12.89 11.27 -19.07
C ALA A 351 -12.39 12.62 -18.53
N GLY A 352 -11.89 13.51 -19.38
CA GLY A 352 -11.32 14.79 -18.97
C GLY A 352 -10.04 14.65 -18.16
N PHE A 353 -9.24 13.63 -18.45
CA PHE A 353 -7.95 13.44 -17.78
C PHE A 353 -6.84 14.15 -18.56
N ASP A 354 -6.00 14.90 -17.84
CA ASP A 354 -4.86 15.59 -18.43
C ASP A 354 -3.78 14.60 -18.91
N SER A 355 -2.80 15.12 -19.65
CA SER A 355 -1.74 14.30 -20.25
C SER A 355 -0.84 13.61 -19.22
N ARG A 356 -0.57 14.25 -18.07
CA ARG A 356 0.28 13.65 -17.03
C ARG A 356 -0.45 12.52 -16.32
N LYS A 357 -1.75 12.70 -16.03
CA LYS A 357 -2.61 11.65 -15.50
C LYS A 357 -2.73 10.49 -16.48
N GLN A 358 -2.92 10.77 -17.76
CA GLN A 358 -2.95 9.74 -18.80
C GLN A 358 -1.64 8.94 -18.82
N THR A 359 -0.49 9.60 -18.81
CA THR A 359 0.82 8.94 -18.75
C THR A 359 0.95 8.07 -17.49
N ALA A 360 0.61 8.59 -16.32
CA ALA A 360 0.65 7.83 -15.07
C ALA A 360 -0.24 6.57 -15.14
N ILE A 361 -1.49 6.72 -15.61
CA ILE A 361 -2.42 5.60 -15.77
C ILE A 361 -1.86 4.56 -16.74
N GLN A 362 -1.27 4.96 -17.86
CA GLN A 362 -0.78 4.05 -18.88
C GLN A 362 0.55 3.37 -18.52
N GLN A 363 1.43 4.04 -17.76
CA GLN A 363 2.83 3.64 -17.65
C GLN A 363 3.28 3.20 -16.26
N LEU A 364 2.56 3.57 -15.19
CA LEU A 364 2.92 3.18 -13.82
C LEU A 364 3.19 1.67 -13.74
N GLY A 365 4.31 1.31 -13.11
CA GLY A 365 4.72 -0.06 -12.88
C GLY A 365 3.78 -0.80 -11.92
N TYR A 366 3.52 -2.06 -12.23
CA TYR A 366 2.87 -3.01 -11.33
C TYR A 366 3.71 -4.28 -11.30
N GLY A 367 3.96 -4.77 -10.10
CA GLY A 367 4.71 -5.99 -9.86
C GLY A 367 4.01 -7.21 -10.43
N ALA A 368 4.81 -8.12 -10.95
CA ALA A 368 4.42 -9.48 -11.32
C ALA A 368 4.89 -10.41 -10.19
N ASN A 369 4.20 -10.40 -9.05
CA ASN A 369 4.47 -11.35 -7.98
C ASN A 369 3.58 -12.59 -8.09
N ALA A 370 4.00 -13.66 -7.43
CA ALA A 370 3.16 -14.80 -7.13
C ALA A 370 3.51 -15.37 -5.75
N LYS A 371 2.52 -16.02 -5.13
CA LYS A 371 2.67 -16.77 -3.89
C LYS A 371 2.37 -18.23 -4.14
N LEU A 372 3.39 -19.07 -4.15
CA LEU A 372 3.23 -20.52 -4.10
C LEU A 372 3.34 -20.96 -2.65
N GLN A 373 2.25 -21.39 -2.05
CA GLN A 373 2.19 -21.68 -0.62
C GLN A 373 2.15 -23.19 -0.42
N LEU A 374 2.97 -23.72 0.49
CA LEU A 374 3.04 -25.16 0.80
C LEU A 374 2.86 -25.37 2.30
N GLN A 375 2.06 -26.37 2.69
CA GLN A 375 1.95 -26.77 4.09
C GLN A 375 2.83 -27.98 4.41
N PHE A 376 3.49 -27.92 5.56
CA PHE A 376 4.42 -28.92 6.08
C PHE A 376 3.88 -29.50 7.39
N ASN A 377 4.24 -30.75 7.68
CA ASN A 377 3.84 -31.48 8.89
C ASN A 377 4.36 -30.82 10.19
N SER A 378 5.46 -30.08 10.07
CA SER A 378 6.04 -29.27 11.14
C SER A 378 6.57 -27.95 10.58
N ARG A 379 6.75 -26.95 11.45
CA ARG A 379 7.56 -25.75 11.14
C ARG A 379 9.05 -26.10 11.18
N TYR A 380 9.48 -26.96 10.26
CA TYR A 380 10.81 -27.57 10.25
C TYR A 380 11.95 -26.54 10.31
N TRP A 381 11.76 -25.40 9.63
CA TRP A 381 12.69 -24.27 9.61
C TRP A 381 12.95 -23.65 11.00
N ASN A 382 12.05 -23.79 11.96
CA ASN A 382 12.26 -23.33 13.35
C ASN A 382 13.24 -24.22 14.14
N GLY A 383 13.54 -25.42 13.62
CA GLY A 383 14.55 -26.29 14.19
C GLY A 383 15.97 -25.77 13.98
N SER A 384 16.92 -26.40 14.68
CA SER A 384 18.34 -26.13 14.48
C SER A 384 18.89 -26.94 13.31
N GLY A 385 19.63 -26.30 12.41
CA GLY A 385 20.34 -26.94 11.32
C GLY A 385 21.58 -26.14 10.89
N PRO A 386 22.17 -26.44 9.71
CA PRO A 386 23.23 -25.63 9.12
C PRO A 386 22.87 -24.15 8.94
N TRP A 387 21.57 -23.84 8.84
CA TRP A 387 21.01 -22.49 8.82
C TRP A 387 20.94 -21.80 10.20
N GLY A 388 21.35 -22.47 11.28
CA GLY A 388 21.14 -22.01 12.65
C GLY A 388 19.71 -22.30 13.13
N ILE A 389 19.12 -21.38 13.88
CA ILE A 389 17.68 -21.40 14.23
C ILE A 389 16.99 -20.49 13.21
N GLY A 390 16.06 -21.02 12.41
CA GLY A 390 15.35 -20.26 11.40
C GLY A 390 14.01 -19.70 11.90
N ASN A 391 13.47 -18.72 11.19
CA ASN A 391 12.11 -18.18 11.35
C ASN A 391 11.22 -18.46 10.12
N GLY A 392 11.74 -19.21 9.13
CA GLY A 392 11.11 -19.48 7.85
C GLY A 392 11.36 -18.40 6.79
N ASN A 393 11.93 -17.25 7.17
CA ASN A 393 12.40 -16.28 6.21
C ASN A 393 13.70 -16.77 5.55
N SER A 394 13.77 -16.71 4.22
CA SER A 394 14.98 -17.10 3.48
C SER A 394 15.12 -16.33 2.18
N TYR A 395 16.35 -16.15 1.72
CA TYR A 395 16.68 -15.59 0.41
C TYR A 395 17.71 -16.48 -0.26
N SER A 396 17.52 -16.80 -1.54
CA SER A 396 18.42 -17.74 -2.22
C SER A 396 18.54 -17.53 -3.73
N ASP A 397 19.59 -18.11 -4.32
CA ASP A 397 19.85 -18.24 -5.76
C ASP A 397 19.69 -19.68 -6.27
N THR A 398 19.11 -20.57 -5.46
CA THR A 398 18.93 -22.01 -5.77
C THR A 398 17.77 -22.31 -6.73
N GLY A 399 17.09 -21.26 -7.22
CA GLY A 399 16.00 -21.34 -8.20
C GLY A 399 14.65 -20.84 -7.69
N TYR A 400 14.56 -20.49 -6.41
CA TYR A 400 13.49 -19.68 -5.83
C TYR A 400 14.07 -18.35 -5.31
N GLN A 401 13.24 -17.40 -4.90
CA GLN A 401 13.69 -16.07 -4.48
C GLN A 401 13.62 -15.87 -2.96
N ASN A 402 12.42 -15.86 -2.40
CA ASN A 402 12.22 -15.60 -0.98
C ASN A 402 11.15 -16.51 -0.39
N THR A 403 11.27 -16.81 0.90
CA THR A 403 10.20 -17.44 1.67
C THR A 403 9.93 -16.71 2.97
N TRP A 404 8.77 -16.92 3.59
CA TRP A 404 8.54 -16.70 5.02
C TRP A 404 7.52 -17.69 5.59
N ASP A 405 7.52 -17.83 6.92
CA ASP A 405 6.49 -18.60 7.63
C ASP A 405 5.20 -17.78 7.77
N VAL A 406 4.18 -18.20 7.02
CA VAL A 406 2.84 -17.61 7.01
C VAL A 406 2.07 -17.92 8.31
N THR A 407 2.47 -18.98 9.01
CA THR A 407 1.81 -19.48 10.23
C THR A 407 2.40 -18.95 11.52
N ARG A 408 3.24 -17.91 11.46
CA ARG A 408 3.68 -17.15 12.63
C ARG A 408 2.46 -16.70 13.44
N ALA A 409 2.52 -16.89 14.75
CA ALA A 409 1.44 -16.64 15.70
C ALA A 409 0.14 -17.46 15.49
N GLN A 410 0.13 -18.49 14.63
CA GLN A 410 -1.02 -19.39 14.44
C GLN A 410 -0.83 -20.71 15.20
N SER A 411 -1.94 -21.31 15.65
CA SER A 411 -1.93 -22.60 16.34
C SER A 411 -1.57 -23.78 15.43
N GLY A 412 -1.41 -24.96 16.03
CA GLY A 412 -1.12 -26.22 15.34
C GLY A 412 0.38 -26.45 15.13
N ASN A 413 0.74 -27.71 14.87
CA ASN A 413 2.15 -28.11 14.65
C ASN A 413 2.60 -27.88 13.20
N THR A 414 1.67 -27.91 12.24
CA THR A 414 1.95 -27.66 10.83
C THR A 414 2.47 -26.24 10.61
N GLY A 415 3.25 -26.05 9.55
CA GLY A 415 3.69 -24.73 9.09
C GLY A 415 3.30 -24.52 7.63
N ILE A 416 3.01 -23.29 7.25
CA ILE A 416 2.86 -22.91 5.83
C ILE A 416 4.04 -22.02 5.48
N LEU A 417 4.81 -22.45 4.48
CA LEU A 417 5.87 -21.66 3.90
C LEU A 417 5.39 -21.14 2.55
N VAL A 418 5.54 -19.84 2.31
CA VAL A 418 5.33 -19.29 0.98
C VAL A 418 6.65 -19.23 0.24
N ASP A 419 6.66 -19.66 -1.02
CA ASP A 419 7.62 -19.25 -2.03
C ASP A 419 7.08 -17.99 -2.70
N TYR A 420 7.70 -16.86 -2.36
CA TYR A 420 7.33 -15.55 -2.88
C TYR A 420 8.28 -15.13 -3.97
N THR A 421 7.71 -14.93 -5.15
CA THR A 421 8.46 -14.64 -6.37
C THR A 421 8.00 -13.33 -6.97
N GLY A 422 8.91 -12.67 -7.68
CA GLY A 422 8.74 -11.36 -8.31
C GLY A 422 9.31 -11.31 -9.72
N GLY A 423 8.83 -10.34 -10.50
CA GLY A 423 9.35 -10.00 -11.81
C GLY A 423 9.25 -11.09 -12.85
N GLY A 424 10.38 -11.46 -13.44
CA GLY A 424 10.40 -12.46 -14.52
C GLY A 424 10.03 -13.86 -14.04
N VAL A 425 10.15 -14.15 -12.74
CA VAL A 425 10.05 -15.51 -12.20
C VAL A 425 8.62 -16.07 -12.30
N PRO A 426 7.54 -15.38 -11.85
CA PRO A 426 6.18 -15.94 -11.99
C PRO A 426 5.77 -16.21 -13.43
N LEU A 427 6.09 -15.28 -14.34
CA LEU A 427 5.78 -15.38 -15.76
C LEU A 427 6.53 -16.53 -16.44
N ALA A 428 7.75 -16.83 -16.01
CA ALA A 428 8.55 -17.93 -16.52
C ALA A 428 8.13 -19.29 -15.91
N SER A 429 7.81 -19.29 -14.62
CA SER A 429 7.70 -20.50 -13.80
C SER A 429 6.29 -21.07 -13.71
N PHE A 430 5.27 -20.21 -13.69
CA PHE A 430 3.88 -20.62 -13.48
C PHE A 430 3.08 -20.58 -14.78
N LYS A 431 3.09 -21.70 -15.51
CA LYS A 431 2.33 -21.90 -16.75
C LYS A 431 1.26 -22.98 -16.62
N GLY A 432 0.06 -22.69 -17.10
CA GLY A 432 -1.08 -23.61 -17.09
C GLY A 432 -2.23 -23.09 -16.25
N ASP A 433 -3.23 -23.95 -16.02
CA ASP A 433 -4.36 -23.65 -15.14
C ASP A 433 -3.91 -23.71 -13.68
N THR A 434 -3.82 -22.56 -13.02
CA THR A 434 -3.39 -22.45 -11.62
C THR A 434 -4.47 -22.92 -10.63
N THR A 435 -5.68 -23.24 -11.11
CA THR A 435 -6.75 -23.84 -10.29
C THR A 435 -6.70 -25.37 -10.29
N ASP A 436 -5.95 -26.00 -11.20
CA ASP A 436 -5.75 -27.45 -11.21
C ASP A 436 -4.74 -27.87 -10.12
N PRO A 437 -5.15 -28.65 -9.10
CA PRO A 437 -4.25 -29.09 -8.04
C PRO A 437 -3.02 -29.84 -8.56
N LYS A 438 -3.12 -30.56 -9.68
CA LYS A 438 -1.96 -31.27 -10.27
C LYS A 438 -0.92 -30.31 -10.82
N VAL A 439 -1.35 -29.20 -11.40
CA VAL A 439 -0.46 -28.14 -11.89
C VAL A 439 0.26 -27.48 -10.72
N VAL A 440 -0.49 -27.14 -9.66
CA VAL A 440 0.09 -26.55 -8.43
C VAL A 440 1.06 -27.52 -7.74
N SER A 441 0.71 -28.80 -7.61
CA SER A 441 1.60 -29.82 -7.04
C SER A 441 2.90 -29.99 -7.83
N ARG A 442 2.89 -29.80 -9.15
CA ARG A 442 4.12 -29.83 -9.96
C ARG A 442 5.04 -28.65 -9.62
N PHE A 443 4.48 -27.45 -9.44
CA PHE A 443 5.25 -26.29 -9.01
C PHE A 443 5.80 -26.47 -7.59
N ALA A 444 4.99 -27.00 -6.68
CA ALA A 444 5.44 -27.38 -5.34
C ALA A 444 6.62 -28.35 -5.40
N ALA A 445 6.55 -29.40 -6.23
CA ALA A 445 7.65 -30.35 -6.39
C ALA A 445 8.94 -29.72 -6.97
N THR A 446 8.83 -28.69 -7.79
CA THR A 446 9.99 -27.91 -8.26
C THR A 446 10.57 -27.08 -7.12
N PHE A 447 9.74 -26.31 -6.42
CA PHE A 447 10.17 -25.48 -5.29
C PHE A 447 10.83 -26.32 -4.19
N LEU A 448 10.27 -27.49 -3.85
CA LEU A 448 10.88 -28.39 -2.86
C LEU A 448 12.31 -28.80 -3.22
N LYS A 449 12.61 -29.04 -4.51
CA LYS A 449 13.99 -29.33 -4.94
C LYS A 449 14.92 -28.12 -4.81
N GLN A 450 14.38 -26.91 -4.98
CA GLN A 450 15.13 -25.66 -4.91
C GLN A 450 15.39 -25.25 -3.47
N ILE A 451 14.46 -25.50 -2.54
CA ILE A 451 14.62 -25.18 -1.12
C ILE A 451 15.39 -26.24 -0.33
N GLU A 452 15.48 -27.48 -0.83
CA GLU A 452 16.21 -28.58 -0.17
C GLU A 452 17.67 -28.23 0.20
N PRO A 453 18.47 -27.53 -0.62
CA PRO A 453 19.81 -27.08 -0.22
C PRO A 453 19.82 -26.07 0.92
N VAL A 454 18.75 -25.26 1.07
CA VAL A 454 18.63 -24.21 2.10
C VAL A 454 18.14 -24.80 3.42
N PHE A 455 17.17 -25.72 3.36
CA PHE A 455 16.69 -26.48 4.52
C PHE A 455 16.76 -28.00 4.24
N PRO A 456 17.93 -28.65 4.35
CA PRO A 456 18.06 -30.09 4.12
C PRO A 456 17.05 -30.93 4.92
N GLY A 457 16.31 -31.80 4.23
CA GLY A 457 15.25 -32.63 4.79
C GLY A 457 13.84 -32.03 4.73
N ILE A 458 13.68 -30.77 4.30
CA ILE A 458 12.38 -30.08 4.27
C ILE A 458 11.39 -30.75 3.31
N SER A 459 11.85 -31.33 2.19
CA SER A 459 10.96 -31.99 1.23
C SER A 459 10.19 -33.16 1.86
N ALA A 460 10.79 -33.88 2.80
CA ALA A 460 10.13 -34.98 3.51
C ALA A 460 9.04 -34.49 4.49
N GLN A 461 9.02 -33.19 4.81
CA GLN A 461 8.03 -32.58 5.70
C GLN A 461 6.79 -32.10 4.96
N TRP A 462 6.82 -31.98 3.63
CA TRP A 462 5.66 -31.51 2.86
C TRP A 462 4.49 -32.50 2.98
N ASN A 463 3.30 -31.99 3.30
CA ASN A 463 2.12 -32.83 3.52
C ASN A 463 1.22 -32.99 2.28
N GLY A 464 1.69 -32.49 1.13
CA GLY A 464 0.97 -32.57 -0.15
C GLY A 464 0.04 -31.39 -0.44
N ARG A 465 -0.17 -30.46 0.50
CA ARG A 465 -1.02 -29.28 0.28
C ARG A 465 -0.22 -28.13 -0.30
N ALA A 466 -0.78 -27.51 -1.34
CA ALA A 466 -0.25 -26.30 -1.92
C ALA A 466 -1.35 -25.47 -2.58
N THR A 467 -1.16 -24.14 -2.58
CA THR A 467 -1.97 -23.17 -3.34
C THR A 467 -1.06 -22.25 -4.13
N LEU A 468 -1.59 -21.65 -5.20
CA LEU A 468 -0.83 -20.71 -6.03
C LEU A 468 -1.69 -19.49 -6.34
N ASP A 469 -1.19 -18.32 -5.94
CA ASP A 469 -1.79 -17.04 -6.24
C ASP A 469 -0.93 -16.27 -7.24
N VAL A 470 -1.54 -15.87 -8.37
CA VAL A 470 -0.89 -15.08 -9.43
C VAL A 470 -1.73 -13.83 -9.70
N PRO A 471 -1.59 -12.75 -8.90
CA PRO A 471 -2.41 -11.54 -9.02
C PRO A 471 -2.39 -10.91 -10.42
N LEU A 472 -1.28 -11.06 -11.15
CA LEU A 472 -1.16 -10.59 -12.53
C LEU A 472 -2.17 -11.23 -13.49
N ALA A 473 -2.58 -12.48 -13.25
CA ALA A 473 -3.56 -13.18 -14.08
C ALA A 473 -5.02 -12.85 -13.70
N ASN A 474 -5.24 -12.18 -12.57
CA ASN A 474 -6.58 -11.80 -12.14
C ASN A 474 -7.05 -10.55 -12.91
N PRO A 475 -8.20 -10.60 -13.63
CA PRO A 475 -8.67 -9.50 -14.48
C PRO A 475 -9.04 -8.23 -13.70
N TYR A 476 -9.25 -8.33 -12.38
CA TYR A 476 -9.57 -7.21 -11.50
C TYR A 476 -8.35 -6.65 -10.76
N LEU A 477 -7.17 -7.25 -10.92
CA LEU A 477 -5.92 -6.80 -10.30
C LEU A 477 -4.87 -6.43 -11.36
N LEU A 478 -4.63 -7.32 -12.34
CA LEU A 478 -3.66 -7.16 -13.43
C LEU A 478 -2.27 -6.71 -12.95
N GLY A 479 -1.88 -7.20 -11.78
CA GLY A 479 -0.64 -6.87 -11.12
C GLY A 479 -0.72 -7.10 -9.61
N SER A 480 0.44 -7.05 -8.98
CA SER A 480 0.60 -7.11 -7.52
C SER A 480 0.68 -5.68 -7.00
N TYR A 481 1.81 -5.22 -6.47
CA TYR A 481 1.94 -3.87 -5.92
C TYR A 481 2.41 -2.87 -6.98
N SER A 482 2.04 -1.60 -6.84
CA SER A 482 2.56 -0.58 -7.74
C SER A 482 4.00 -0.20 -7.37
N TYR A 483 4.78 0.21 -8.36
CA TYR A 483 6.15 0.69 -8.15
C TYR A 483 6.53 1.69 -9.25
N TRP A 484 7.51 2.55 -8.96
CA TRP A 484 8.08 3.44 -9.96
C TRP A 484 9.24 2.78 -10.72
N LYS A 485 9.11 2.77 -12.05
CA LYS A 485 10.20 2.38 -12.97
C LYS A 485 11.24 3.50 -13.07
N VAL A 486 12.37 3.18 -13.69
CA VAL A 486 13.39 4.16 -14.09
C VAL A 486 12.72 5.37 -14.77
N GLY A 487 12.99 6.57 -14.25
CA GLY A 487 12.48 7.87 -14.73
C GLY A 487 11.07 8.24 -14.27
N GLN A 488 10.35 7.37 -13.54
CA GLN A 488 8.95 7.63 -13.20
C GLN A 488 8.76 8.54 -11.99
N TYR A 489 9.74 8.60 -11.07
CA TYR A 489 9.65 9.56 -9.96
C TYR A 489 9.57 10.99 -10.47
N THR A 490 10.47 11.35 -11.37
CA THR A 490 10.55 12.71 -11.94
C THR A 490 9.56 12.96 -13.07
N SER A 491 8.93 11.91 -13.62
CA SER A 491 7.89 12.04 -14.64
C SER A 491 6.50 12.32 -14.05
N PHE A 492 6.07 11.56 -13.03
CA PHE A 492 4.70 11.69 -12.51
C PHE A 492 4.49 11.28 -11.05
N SER A 493 5.50 10.82 -10.29
CA SER A 493 5.32 10.45 -8.87
C SER A 493 4.75 11.60 -8.05
N GLY A 494 3.68 11.33 -7.32
CA GLY A 494 2.87 12.30 -6.57
C GLY A 494 1.64 12.80 -7.35
N TYR A 495 1.58 12.58 -8.66
CA TYR A 495 0.43 12.97 -9.49
C TYR A 495 -0.64 11.87 -9.61
N GLU A 496 -0.34 10.65 -9.17
CA GLU A 496 -1.26 9.51 -9.18
C GLU A 496 -2.52 9.80 -8.37
N GLY A 497 -2.37 10.46 -7.21
CA GLY A 497 -3.48 10.86 -6.35
C GLY A 497 -4.20 12.14 -6.77
N ALA A 498 -3.66 12.92 -7.73
CA ALA A 498 -4.24 14.20 -8.12
C ALA A 498 -5.63 14.03 -8.74
N ARG A 499 -6.62 14.77 -8.23
CA ARG A 499 -7.96 14.83 -8.83
C ARG A 499 -7.95 15.51 -10.21
N GLN A 500 -8.98 15.27 -11.00
CA GLN A 500 -9.04 15.64 -12.42
C GLN A 500 -10.32 16.42 -12.77
N PRO A 501 -10.26 17.29 -13.79
CA PRO A 501 -9.09 17.67 -14.60
C PRO A 501 -8.09 18.58 -13.86
N ASP A 502 -8.54 19.24 -12.81
CA ASP A 502 -7.75 20.20 -12.05
C ASP A 502 -7.44 19.65 -10.64
N PRO A 503 -6.17 19.62 -10.19
CA PRO A 503 -5.81 19.07 -8.88
C PRO A 503 -6.44 19.78 -7.67
N LEU A 504 -6.96 20.99 -7.83
CA LEU A 504 -7.50 21.82 -6.77
C LEU A 504 -9.02 21.96 -6.81
N THR A 505 -9.69 21.58 -7.89
CA THR A 505 -11.14 21.77 -8.06
C THR A 505 -11.84 20.62 -8.78
N GLY A 506 -11.09 19.60 -9.24
CA GLY A 506 -11.63 18.45 -9.96
C GLY A 506 -12.65 17.63 -9.16
N ASN A 507 -13.61 17.04 -9.89
CA ASN A 507 -14.68 16.22 -9.33
C ASN A 507 -14.41 14.70 -9.44
N CYS A 508 -13.37 14.30 -10.18
CA CYS A 508 -12.89 12.91 -10.22
C CYS A 508 -11.62 12.77 -9.39
N HIS A 509 -11.74 12.07 -8.27
CA HIS A 509 -10.70 11.82 -7.29
C HIS A 509 -10.08 10.44 -7.50
N PHE A 510 -8.85 10.24 -7.05
CA PHE A 510 -8.13 8.97 -7.17
C PHE A 510 -7.73 8.47 -5.79
N ALA A 511 -7.84 7.16 -5.58
CA ALA A 511 -7.46 6.48 -4.35
C ALA A 511 -6.84 5.11 -4.68
N GLY A 512 -6.31 4.44 -3.65
CA GLY A 512 -5.55 3.20 -3.79
C GLY A 512 -4.09 3.39 -3.40
N GLU A 513 -3.39 2.29 -3.13
CA GLU A 513 -1.99 2.33 -2.66
C GLU A 513 -1.06 3.05 -3.64
N HIS A 514 -1.33 2.96 -4.93
CA HIS A 514 -0.55 3.65 -5.96
C HIS A 514 -0.63 5.18 -5.90
N CYS A 515 -1.57 5.72 -5.13
CA CYS A 515 -1.68 7.15 -4.86
C CYS A 515 -0.88 7.59 -3.62
N SER A 516 -0.30 6.66 -2.85
CA SER A 516 0.49 6.98 -1.66
C SER A 516 1.96 7.20 -2.05
N THR A 517 2.57 8.25 -1.50
CA THR A 517 4.03 8.44 -1.60
C THR A 517 4.79 7.64 -0.55
N ASN A 518 4.21 7.44 0.64
CA ASN A 518 4.91 6.88 1.79
C ASN A 518 4.68 5.37 1.96
N PHE A 519 3.57 4.86 1.44
CA PHE A 519 3.13 3.47 1.63
C PHE A 519 2.62 2.88 0.30
N GLN A 520 3.26 3.25 -0.81
CA GLN A 520 2.98 2.65 -2.12
C GLN A 520 3.21 1.14 -2.02
N GLY A 521 2.26 0.35 -2.54
CA GLY A 521 2.26 -1.11 -2.46
C GLY A 521 1.58 -1.70 -1.23
N TYR A 522 1.38 -0.92 -0.16
CA TYR A 522 0.88 -1.44 1.11
C TYR A 522 -0.63 -1.24 1.32
N MET A 523 -1.21 -2.07 2.20
CA MET A 523 -2.59 -1.90 2.68
C MET A 523 -2.80 -0.53 3.34
N GLU A 524 -1.78 -0.02 4.05
CA GLU A 524 -1.78 1.32 4.65
C GLU A 524 -1.99 2.42 3.60
N GLY A 525 -1.21 2.38 2.51
CA GLY A 525 -1.36 3.29 1.39
C GLY A 525 -2.77 3.22 0.81
N GLY A 526 -3.34 2.02 0.66
CA GLY A 526 -4.73 1.86 0.23
C GLY A 526 -5.71 2.57 1.17
N ALA A 527 -5.65 2.26 2.46
CA ALA A 527 -6.57 2.79 3.46
C ALA A 527 -6.44 4.32 3.60
N GLU A 528 -5.23 4.85 3.75
CA GLU A 528 -5.01 6.29 3.94
C GLU A 528 -5.47 7.09 2.71
N GLN A 529 -5.22 6.57 1.50
CA GLN A 529 -5.54 7.27 0.26
C GLN A 529 -7.05 7.24 -0.01
N GLY A 530 -7.75 6.20 0.45
CA GLY A 530 -9.22 6.18 0.52
C GLY A 530 -9.79 7.31 1.38
N ALA A 531 -9.32 7.43 2.62
CA ALA A 531 -9.75 8.51 3.51
C ALA A 531 -9.35 9.89 2.97
N ARG A 532 -8.16 10.03 2.37
CA ARG A 532 -7.69 11.29 1.78
C ARG A 532 -8.58 11.73 0.62
N ALA A 533 -8.97 10.83 -0.29
CA ALA A 533 -9.89 11.13 -1.40
C ALA A 533 -11.27 11.58 -0.91
N ALA A 534 -11.85 10.88 0.07
CA ALA A 534 -13.10 11.29 0.70
C ALA A 534 -12.98 12.68 1.35
N ASN A 535 -11.86 12.95 2.02
CA ASN A 535 -11.62 14.25 2.66
C ASN A 535 -11.45 15.41 1.67
N GLU A 536 -11.04 15.17 0.42
CA GLU A 536 -11.06 16.20 -0.63
C GLU A 536 -12.50 16.66 -0.89
N ILE A 537 -13.44 15.72 -1.05
CA ILE A 537 -14.88 16.03 -1.21
C ILE A 537 -15.43 16.76 0.01
N LEU A 538 -15.12 16.27 1.21
CA LEU A 538 -15.60 16.90 2.45
C LEU A 538 -15.07 18.33 2.64
N LYS A 539 -13.83 18.60 2.23
CA LYS A 539 -13.25 19.96 2.26
C LYS A 539 -13.97 20.89 1.30
N ASP A 540 -14.24 20.44 0.08
CA ASP A 540 -15.01 21.20 -0.90
C ASP A 540 -16.40 21.58 -0.36
N TYR A 541 -17.14 20.61 0.21
CA TYR A 541 -18.47 20.89 0.77
C TYR A 541 -18.42 21.80 1.99
N LYS A 542 -17.42 21.67 2.86
CA LYS A 542 -17.20 22.61 3.97
C LYS A 542 -16.86 24.03 3.50
N ALA A 543 -16.23 24.16 2.34
CA ALA A 543 -15.92 25.44 1.70
C ALA A 543 -17.10 26.01 0.88
N GLY A 544 -18.25 25.35 0.86
CA GLY A 544 -19.43 25.79 0.10
C GLY A 544 -19.42 25.39 -1.38
N VAL A 545 -18.49 24.54 -1.81
CA VAL A 545 -18.40 24.04 -3.19
C VAL A 545 -19.28 22.80 -3.34
N PHE A 546 -20.59 23.02 -3.42
CA PHE A 546 -21.60 22.00 -3.65
C PHE A 546 -21.76 21.68 -5.15
N PRO A 547 -22.38 20.53 -5.51
CA PRO A 547 -22.74 20.24 -6.89
C PRO A 547 -23.55 21.36 -7.56
#